data_AF-A0A496PY20-F1
#
_entry.id   AF-A0A496PY20-F1
#
_cell.length_a   1.000
_cell.length_b   1.000
_cell.length_c   1.000
_cell.angle_alpha   90.00
_cell.angle_beta   90.00
_cell.angle_gamma   90.00
#
_symmetry.space_group_name_H-M   'P 1'
#
loop_
_entity.id
_entity.type
_entity.pdbx_description
1 polymer ?
#
loop_
_entity_poly.entity_id
_entity_poly.type
_entity_poly.pdbx_seq_one_letter_code
_entity_poly.pdbx_strand_id
1 'polypeptide(L)'
;MDLGYTVLSIPTEEILDLAPLVADDSPVEDHEFALFRTGGAARPASVSDNAARLGSAVVQVSTPTGLGSGFVIHPDGYVVTNAHVIGGEYSITVTVYEKNNEALEKRPFDNIRILAFEPSLDLALLKIEGAEDLRFATVPIGDSDQLIRGQTVFAIGSPLGLERTVSQGIVSLKHRSFRGRLYTQTTTQINPGNSGGPLFNLRGEVIGVNNMKAMMVGVEGVSFAIPSSILKDFLKNRDAYAFDERNPNSGYRYLEPPRPPDDSSDA
;
A
#
# COMPACT_ATOMS: atom_id res chain seq x y z
N MET A 1 3.86 9.90 42.68
CA MET A 1 4.14 8.45 42.77
C MET A 1 4.46 8.02 41.34
N ASP A 2 5.72 7.77 41.05
CA ASP A 2 6.18 7.37 39.72
C ASP A 2 5.91 5.86 39.56
N LEU A 3 5.15 5.49 38.53
CA LEU A 3 4.79 4.10 38.21
C LEU A 3 5.62 3.58 37.01
N GLY A 4 6.78 4.19 36.74
CA GLY A 4 7.70 3.78 35.68
C GLY A 4 8.11 2.32 35.80
N TYR A 5 7.71 1.50 34.84
CA TYR A 5 8.15 0.11 34.74
C TYR A 5 9.51 0.06 34.04
N THR A 6 10.47 -0.60 34.68
CA THR A 6 11.74 -0.97 34.05
C THR A 6 11.51 -2.30 33.31
N VAL A 7 11.53 -2.28 31.98
CA VAL A 7 11.26 -3.48 31.16
C VAL A 7 12.48 -4.41 31.11
N LEU A 8 13.70 -3.86 31.18
CA LEU A 8 14.94 -4.61 31.13
C LEU A 8 16.06 -3.83 31.83
N SER A 9 16.79 -4.51 32.71
CA SER A 9 18.03 -4.00 33.31
C SER A 9 19.14 -4.97 32.94
N ILE A 10 20.18 -4.49 32.26
CA ILE A 10 21.36 -5.29 31.92
C ILE A 10 22.48 -4.82 32.84
N PRO A 11 22.94 -5.67 33.77
CA PRO A 11 24.09 -5.36 34.62
C PRO A 11 25.33 -5.17 33.75
N THR A 12 26.04 -4.07 33.93
CA THR A 12 27.23 -3.76 33.10
C THR A 12 28.33 -4.82 33.25
N GLU A 13 28.36 -5.54 34.38
CA GLU A 13 29.28 -6.64 34.64
C GLU A 13 28.99 -7.90 33.81
N GLU A 14 27.78 -8.04 33.27
CA GLU A 14 27.38 -9.17 32.41
C GLU A 14 27.61 -8.88 30.91
N ILE A 15 28.11 -7.69 30.58
CA ILE A 15 28.38 -7.31 29.20
C ILE A 15 29.73 -7.86 28.76
N LEU A 16 29.69 -8.89 27.91
CA LEU A 16 30.90 -9.57 27.41
C LEU A 16 31.68 -8.74 26.36
N ASP A 17 31.00 -7.92 25.58
CA ASP A 17 31.62 -7.05 24.57
C ASP A 17 30.73 -5.83 24.26
N LEU A 18 31.36 -4.70 23.94
CA LEU A 18 30.72 -3.43 23.56
C LEU A 18 31.33 -2.96 22.24
N ALA A 19 30.68 -3.30 21.13
CA ALA A 19 31.08 -2.81 19.83
C ALA A 19 30.49 -1.40 19.56
N PRO A 20 31.25 -0.48 18.94
CA PRO A 20 30.68 0.76 18.41
C PRO A 20 29.59 0.42 17.39
N LEU A 21 28.48 1.16 17.41
CA LEU A 21 27.51 1.15 16.30
C LEU A 21 28.21 1.68 15.05
N VAL A 22 28.84 0.79 14.30
CA VAL A 22 29.20 1.04 12.91
C VAL A 22 27.87 1.15 12.18
N ALA A 23 27.66 2.25 11.44
CA ALA A 23 26.53 2.34 10.53
C ALA A 23 26.60 1.13 9.61
N ASP A 24 25.68 0.20 9.83
CA ASP A 24 25.64 -1.05 9.11
C ASP A 24 25.13 -0.75 7.69
N ASP A 25 26.07 -0.45 6.80
CA ASP A 25 25.86 -0.34 5.35
C ASP A 25 25.90 -1.74 4.70
N SER A 26 25.87 -2.81 5.51
CA SER A 26 25.57 -4.15 5.03
C SER A 26 24.18 -4.11 4.40
N PRO A 27 23.99 -4.76 3.24
CA PRO A 27 22.64 -4.95 2.72
C PRO A 27 21.83 -5.61 3.83
N VAL A 28 20.78 -4.92 4.29
CA VAL A 28 19.75 -5.47 5.17
C VAL A 28 19.48 -6.87 4.65
N GLU A 29 19.79 -7.88 5.47
CA GLU A 29 19.62 -9.28 5.09
C GLU A 29 18.28 -9.42 4.39
N ASP A 30 18.32 -9.86 3.12
CA ASP A 30 17.13 -10.21 2.37
C ASP A 30 16.45 -11.32 3.17
N HIS A 31 15.50 -10.95 4.03
CA HIS A 31 14.61 -11.90 4.63
C HIS A 31 13.92 -12.58 3.47
N GLU A 32 14.25 -13.85 3.25
CA GLU A 32 13.63 -14.79 2.32
C GLU A 32 12.09 -14.93 2.54
N PHE A 33 11.54 -14.18 3.50
CA PHE A 33 10.13 -14.09 3.91
C PHE A 33 9.57 -12.66 3.91
N ALA A 34 10.25 -11.67 3.33
CA ALA A 34 9.72 -10.30 3.26
C ALA A 34 8.51 -10.23 2.32
N LEU A 35 7.32 -9.98 2.87
CA LEU A 35 6.05 -9.85 2.13
C LEU A 35 6.11 -8.87 0.95
N PHE A 36 6.97 -7.86 1.03
CA PHE A 36 7.22 -6.92 -0.04
C PHE A 36 8.70 -6.57 -0.08
N ARG A 37 9.18 -6.24 -1.27
CA ARG A 37 10.53 -5.71 -1.47
C ARG A 37 10.52 -4.19 -1.45
N THR A 38 11.51 -3.57 -0.82
CA THR A 38 11.75 -2.13 -0.93
C THR A 38 12.52 -1.81 -2.20
N GLY A 39 12.35 -0.59 -2.72
CA GLY A 39 13.12 -0.10 -3.86
C GLY A 39 14.64 -0.20 -3.63
N GLY A 40 15.36 -0.73 -4.62
CA GLY A 40 16.82 -0.74 -4.70
C GLY A 40 17.36 0.25 -5.74
N ALA A 41 18.67 0.23 -6.00
CA ALA A 41 19.43 1.16 -6.85
C ALA A 41 19.07 1.16 -8.37
N ALA A 42 17.84 0.81 -8.75
CA ALA A 42 17.37 0.87 -10.13
C ALA A 42 17.51 2.30 -10.68
N ARG A 43 18.12 2.41 -11.87
CA ARG A 43 18.26 3.70 -12.53
C ARG A 43 16.89 4.21 -13.00
N PRO A 44 16.62 5.52 -12.91
CA PRO A 44 15.43 6.10 -13.52
C PRO A 44 15.33 5.73 -15.01
N ALA A 45 14.14 5.35 -15.45
CA ALA A 45 13.81 5.04 -16.84
C ALA A 45 12.64 5.91 -17.32
N SER A 46 12.37 5.89 -18.63
CA SER A 46 11.23 6.62 -19.18
C SER A 46 9.90 6.06 -18.65
N VAL A 47 8.83 6.86 -18.72
CA VAL A 47 7.48 6.37 -18.35
C VAL A 47 7.04 5.21 -19.25
N SER A 48 7.40 5.25 -20.54
CA SER A 48 7.07 4.18 -21.49
C SER A 48 7.77 2.86 -21.13
N ASP A 49 9.07 2.90 -20.83
CA ASP A 49 9.83 1.70 -20.44
C ASP A 49 9.32 1.12 -19.12
N ASN A 50 9.05 2.00 -18.15
CA ASN A 50 8.46 1.60 -16.89
C ASN A 50 7.06 0.99 -17.06
N ALA A 51 6.22 1.57 -17.92
CA ALA A 51 4.89 1.03 -18.20
C ALA A 51 4.97 -0.35 -18.86
N ALA A 52 5.89 -0.54 -19.80
CA ALA A 52 6.10 -1.82 -20.47
C ALA A 52 6.54 -2.92 -19.50
N ARG A 53 7.46 -2.61 -18.57
CA ARG A 53 8.02 -3.60 -17.63
C ARG A 53 7.15 -3.85 -16.39
N LEU A 54 6.41 -2.84 -15.92
CA LEU A 54 5.64 -2.91 -14.65
C LEU A 54 4.17 -3.25 -14.87
N GLY A 55 3.65 -3.08 -16.10
CA GLY A 55 2.23 -3.24 -16.38
C GLY A 55 1.64 -4.60 -15.99
N SER A 56 2.43 -5.68 -16.05
CA SER A 56 1.98 -7.02 -15.64
C SER A 56 1.89 -7.22 -14.12
N ALA A 57 2.49 -6.35 -13.32
CA ALA A 57 2.34 -6.35 -11.86
C ALA A 57 1.12 -5.53 -11.40
N VAL A 58 0.48 -4.78 -12.31
CA VAL A 58 -0.73 -4.01 -12.03
C VAL A 58 -1.94 -4.81 -12.48
N VAL A 59 -2.89 -4.97 -11.56
CA VAL A 59 -4.06 -5.83 -11.74
C VAL A 59 -5.33 -5.01 -11.72
N GLN A 60 -6.38 -5.52 -12.35
CA GLN A 60 -7.73 -5.00 -12.15
C GLN A 60 -8.36 -5.74 -10.97
N VAL A 61 -9.03 -5.00 -10.09
CA VAL A 61 -9.81 -5.54 -8.98
C VAL A 61 -11.26 -5.18 -9.23
N SER A 62 -12.13 -6.18 -9.29
CA SER A 62 -13.56 -5.97 -9.53
C SER A 62 -14.40 -6.76 -8.53
N THR A 63 -15.53 -6.17 -8.17
CA THR A 63 -16.60 -6.78 -7.37
C THR A 63 -17.93 -6.60 -8.13
N PRO A 64 -19.06 -7.14 -7.67
CA PRO A 64 -20.35 -6.92 -8.31
C PRO A 64 -20.74 -5.45 -8.48
N THR A 65 -20.26 -4.57 -7.59
CA THR A 65 -20.63 -3.15 -7.54
C THR A 65 -19.44 -2.19 -7.69
N GLY A 66 -18.21 -2.69 -7.65
CA GLY A 66 -16.97 -1.92 -7.62
C GLY A 66 -15.98 -2.32 -8.71
N LEU A 67 -15.22 -1.33 -9.19
CA LEU A 67 -14.13 -1.53 -10.16
C LEU A 67 -12.96 -0.62 -9.81
N GLY A 68 -11.78 -1.21 -9.66
CA GLY A 68 -10.55 -0.53 -9.33
C GLY A 68 -9.32 -1.23 -9.91
N SER A 69 -8.18 -0.76 -9.47
CA SER A 69 -6.88 -1.37 -9.72
C SER A 69 -6.27 -1.89 -8.42
N GLY A 70 -5.26 -2.72 -8.56
CA GLY A 70 -4.36 -3.13 -7.50
C GLY A 70 -2.97 -3.36 -8.06
N PHE A 71 -2.04 -3.77 -7.21
CA PHE A 71 -0.71 -4.19 -7.65
C PHE A 71 -0.17 -5.31 -6.79
N VAL A 72 0.57 -6.21 -7.44
CA VAL A 72 1.18 -7.37 -6.81
C VAL A 72 2.49 -6.97 -6.12
N ILE A 73 2.60 -7.29 -4.83
CA ILE A 73 3.78 -6.98 -4.00
C ILE A 73 4.66 -8.21 -3.72
N HIS A 74 4.13 -9.42 -3.93
CA HIS A 74 4.83 -10.68 -3.69
C HIS A 74 4.58 -11.70 -4.83
N PRO A 75 5.58 -12.51 -5.24
CA PRO A 75 5.44 -13.46 -6.35
C PRO A 75 4.35 -14.51 -6.15
N ASP A 76 3.95 -14.76 -4.90
CA ASP A 76 2.87 -15.68 -4.55
C ASP A 76 1.46 -15.05 -4.69
N GLY A 77 1.33 -13.85 -5.24
CA GLY A 77 0.03 -13.26 -5.55
C GLY A 77 -0.60 -12.48 -4.39
N TYR A 78 0.23 -11.80 -3.59
CA TYR A 78 -0.25 -10.81 -2.62
C TYR A 78 -0.48 -9.49 -3.33
N VAL A 79 -1.69 -8.93 -3.19
CA VAL A 79 -2.16 -7.76 -3.94
C VAL A 79 -2.60 -6.67 -2.99
N VAL A 80 -2.13 -5.44 -3.23
CA VAL A 80 -2.62 -4.24 -2.54
C VAL A 80 -3.68 -3.56 -3.39
N THR A 81 -4.74 -3.08 -2.76
CA THR A 81 -5.76 -2.22 -3.37
C THR A 81 -6.35 -1.26 -2.31
N ASN A 82 -7.33 -0.44 -2.68
CA ASN A 82 -8.07 0.37 -1.72
C ASN A 82 -9.21 -0.40 -1.05
N ALA A 83 -9.47 -0.11 0.22
CA ALA A 83 -10.57 -0.72 0.96
C ALA A 83 -11.93 -0.41 0.32
N HIS A 84 -12.14 0.82 -0.20
CA HIS A 84 -13.40 1.18 -0.84
C HIS A 84 -13.67 0.46 -2.17
N VAL A 85 -12.64 -0.11 -2.81
CA VAL A 85 -12.81 -0.88 -4.07
C VAL A 85 -13.52 -2.21 -3.79
N ILE A 86 -13.29 -2.80 -2.62
CA ILE A 86 -13.82 -4.11 -2.22
C ILE A 86 -14.81 -4.03 -1.06
N GLY A 87 -15.12 -2.82 -0.57
CA GLY A 87 -15.89 -2.64 0.66
C GLY A 87 -17.30 -3.20 0.56
N GLY A 88 -17.67 -4.06 1.53
CA GLY A 88 -19.00 -4.65 1.62
C GLY A 88 -19.25 -5.84 0.68
N GLU A 89 -18.24 -6.28 -0.07
CA GLU A 89 -18.35 -7.33 -1.06
C GLU A 89 -17.45 -8.52 -0.71
N TYR A 90 -17.99 -9.74 -0.81
CA TYR A 90 -17.25 -10.99 -0.57
C TYR A 90 -16.82 -11.66 -1.88
N SER A 91 -17.40 -11.25 -3.01
CA SER A 91 -17.04 -11.73 -4.33
C SER A 91 -16.06 -10.74 -4.96
N ILE A 92 -14.78 -11.12 -4.99
CA ILE A 92 -13.71 -10.31 -5.54
C ILE A 92 -13.04 -11.11 -6.66
N THR A 93 -12.91 -10.49 -7.83
CA THR A 93 -12.11 -11.00 -8.93
C THR A 93 -10.88 -10.13 -9.10
N VAL A 94 -9.69 -10.76 -9.12
CA VAL A 94 -8.44 -10.11 -9.52
C VAL A 94 -8.10 -10.56 -10.94
N THR A 95 -8.01 -9.62 -11.87
CA THR A 95 -7.59 -9.90 -13.25
C THR A 95 -6.15 -9.46 -13.46
N VAL A 96 -5.29 -10.42 -13.79
CA VAL A 96 -3.89 -10.20 -14.15
C VAL A 96 -3.77 -10.04 -15.65
N TYR A 97 -2.91 -9.13 -16.09
CA TYR A 97 -2.63 -8.89 -17.51
C TYR A 97 -1.24 -9.38 -17.87
N GLU A 98 -1.16 -10.52 -18.54
CA GLU A 98 0.10 -11.11 -19.00
C GLU A 98 0.38 -10.69 -20.44
N LYS A 99 1.65 -10.45 -20.78
CA LYS A 99 2.03 -10.13 -22.16
C LYS A 99 2.57 -11.41 -22.82
N ASN A 100 1.79 -12.00 -23.71
CA ASN A 100 2.18 -13.18 -24.49
C ASN A 100 2.24 -12.81 -25.97
N ASN A 101 3.42 -12.95 -26.58
CA ASN A 101 3.65 -12.88 -28.04
C ASN A 101 2.80 -11.81 -28.76
N GLU A 102 2.94 -10.55 -28.32
CA GLU A 102 2.28 -9.33 -28.85
C GLU A 102 0.86 -9.02 -28.35
N ALA A 103 0.14 -9.98 -27.75
CA ALA A 103 -1.18 -9.75 -27.17
C ALA A 103 -1.16 -9.61 -25.64
N LEU A 104 -2.11 -8.86 -25.11
CA LEU A 104 -2.41 -8.81 -23.68
C LEU A 104 -3.43 -9.89 -23.35
N GLU A 105 -3.02 -10.87 -22.58
CA GLU A 105 -3.89 -11.94 -22.09
C GLU A 105 -4.45 -11.55 -20.73
N LYS A 106 -5.78 -11.64 -20.59
CA LYS A 106 -6.48 -11.41 -19.33
C LYS A 106 -6.66 -12.74 -18.63
N ARG A 107 -6.16 -12.82 -17.39
CA ARG A 107 -6.33 -13.99 -16.54
C ARG A 107 -7.09 -13.62 -15.28
N PRO A 108 -8.39 -13.93 -15.19
CA PRO A 108 -9.17 -13.69 -13.99
C PRO A 108 -8.90 -14.75 -12.92
N PHE A 109 -8.91 -14.33 -11.67
CA PHE A 109 -8.84 -15.18 -10.48
C PHE A 109 -9.98 -14.79 -9.54
N ASP A 110 -10.86 -15.74 -9.26
CA ASP A 110 -12.07 -15.52 -8.43
C ASP A 110 -11.92 -16.03 -6.99
N ASN A 111 -10.90 -16.87 -6.72
CA ASN A 111 -10.60 -17.32 -5.37
C ASN A 111 -9.65 -16.34 -4.67
N ILE A 112 -10.24 -15.28 -4.12
CA ILE A 112 -9.50 -14.17 -3.50
C ILE A 112 -9.82 -14.10 -2.01
N ARG A 113 -8.78 -14.22 -1.19
CA ARG A 113 -8.87 -14.04 0.25
C ARG A 113 -8.47 -12.62 0.65
N ILE A 114 -9.27 -11.99 1.51
CA ILE A 114 -8.90 -10.73 2.17
C ILE A 114 -8.03 -11.09 3.38
N LEU A 115 -6.78 -10.64 3.39
CA LEU A 115 -5.84 -10.88 4.49
C LEU A 115 -5.87 -9.76 5.53
N ALA A 116 -5.95 -8.51 5.05
CA ALA A 116 -6.04 -7.34 5.91
C ALA A 116 -6.92 -6.27 5.27
N PHE A 117 -7.69 -5.55 6.09
CA PHE A 117 -8.65 -4.56 5.64
C PHE A 117 -8.76 -3.41 6.63
N GLU A 118 -8.41 -2.20 6.20
CA GLU A 118 -8.43 -1.01 7.06
C GLU A 118 -9.10 0.18 6.35
N PRO A 119 -10.42 0.39 6.55
CA PRO A 119 -11.16 1.50 5.94
C PRO A 119 -10.66 2.89 6.33
N SER A 120 -10.08 3.06 7.52
CA SER A 120 -9.56 4.35 7.98
C SER A 120 -8.28 4.77 7.25
N LEU A 121 -7.52 3.80 6.72
CA LEU A 121 -6.37 4.02 5.82
C LEU A 121 -6.77 3.91 4.35
N ASP A 122 -7.93 3.32 4.08
CA ASP A 122 -8.41 2.95 2.75
C ASP A 122 -7.45 2.01 2.02
N LEU A 123 -6.95 1.02 2.74
CA LEU A 123 -6.04 -0.02 2.23
C LEU A 123 -6.63 -1.41 2.50
N ALA A 124 -6.39 -2.31 1.56
CA ALA A 124 -6.67 -3.73 1.70
C ALA A 124 -5.50 -4.55 1.14
N LEU A 125 -5.23 -5.67 1.80
CA LEU A 125 -4.30 -6.70 1.34
C LEU A 125 -5.10 -7.95 0.98
N LEU A 126 -4.95 -8.38 -0.27
CA LEU A 126 -5.59 -9.55 -0.85
C LEU A 126 -4.56 -10.64 -1.15
N LYS A 127 -5.03 -11.89 -1.21
CA LYS A 127 -4.27 -13.05 -1.66
C LYS A 127 -5.04 -13.77 -2.76
N ILE A 128 -4.38 -14.00 -3.88
CA ILE A 128 -4.85 -14.94 -4.91
C ILE A 128 -4.57 -16.36 -4.42
N GLU A 129 -5.60 -17.19 -4.28
CA GLU A 129 -5.49 -18.59 -3.82
C GLU A 129 -5.73 -19.58 -4.97
N GLY A 130 -5.17 -20.80 -4.89
CA GLY A 130 -5.29 -21.80 -5.97
C GLY A 130 -4.42 -21.52 -7.19
N ALA A 131 -3.32 -20.78 -6.98
CA ALA A 131 -2.39 -20.29 -7.99
C ALA A 131 -0.92 -20.58 -7.60
N GLU A 132 -0.68 -21.62 -6.81
CA GLU A 132 0.60 -21.92 -6.16
C GLU A 132 1.72 -22.26 -7.17
N ASP A 133 1.34 -22.81 -8.33
CA ASP A 133 2.24 -23.13 -9.44
C ASP A 133 2.61 -21.91 -10.30
N LEU A 134 2.03 -20.74 -10.01
CA LEU A 134 2.29 -19.50 -10.74
C LEU A 134 3.28 -18.61 -10.00
N ARG A 135 3.94 -17.73 -10.75
CA ARG A 135 4.74 -16.64 -10.20
C ARG A 135 4.30 -15.33 -10.84
N PHE A 136 3.82 -14.43 -10.01
CA PHE A 136 3.32 -13.14 -10.45
C PHE A 136 4.44 -12.10 -10.54
N ALA A 137 4.38 -11.23 -11.54
CA ALA A 137 5.25 -10.05 -11.61
C ALA A 137 4.96 -9.12 -10.43
N THR A 138 5.98 -8.53 -9.81
CA THR A 138 5.83 -7.69 -8.61
C THR A 138 6.44 -6.32 -8.77
N VAL A 139 5.98 -5.36 -7.97
CA VAL A 139 6.56 -4.02 -7.91
C VAL A 139 7.24 -3.76 -6.56
N PRO A 140 8.41 -3.09 -6.54
CA PRO A 140 9.03 -2.67 -5.29
C PRO A 140 8.34 -1.45 -4.68
N ILE A 141 8.38 -1.32 -3.37
CA ILE A 141 7.82 -0.18 -2.64
C ILE A 141 8.92 0.82 -2.28
N GLY A 142 8.80 2.04 -2.79
CA GLY A 142 9.74 3.14 -2.57
C GLY A 142 9.48 3.90 -1.26
N ASP A 143 10.21 4.98 -1.06
CA ASP A 143 10.05 5.87 0.09
C ASP A 143 9.37 7.19 -0.33
N SER A 144 8.15 7.42 0.14
CA SER A 144 7.39 8.64 -0.11
C SER A 144 7.93 9.86 0.64
N ASP A 145 8.68 9.68 1.72
CA ASP A 145 9.19 10.80 2.52
C ASP A 145 10.37 11.50 1.85
N GLN A 146 11.05 10.79 0.93
CA GLN A 146 12.09 11.29 0.03
C GLN A 146 11.54 11.98 -1.22
N LEU A 147 10.21 12.07 -1.39
CA LEU A 147 9.64 12.76 -2.54
C LEU A 147 9.93 14.25 -2.49
N ILE A 148 10.30 14.80 -3.64
CA ILE A 148 10.55 16.23 -3.83
C ILE A 148 9.43 16.83 -4.68
N ARG A 149 9.03 18.06 -4.37
CA ARG A 149 8.07 18.80 -5.18
C ARG A 149 8.57 18.95 -6.62
N GLY A 150 7.70 18.72 -7.60
CA GLY A 150 8.05 18.72 -9.02
C GLY A 150 8.61 17.40 -9.54
N GLN A 151 8.89 16.42 -8.66
CA GLN A 151 9.34 15.10 -9.08
C GLN A 151 8.31 14.42 -9.97
N THR A 152 8.76 13.91 -11.12
CA THR A 152 7.91 13.16 -12.04
C THR A 152 7.45 11.85 -11.43
N VAL A 153 6.15 11.61 -11.55
CA VAL A 153 5.48 10.38 -11.14
C VAL A 153 4.48 9.94 -12.20
N PHE A 154 4.16 8.67 -12.25
CA PHE A 154 3.18 8.13 -13.18
C PHE A 154 2.32 7.06 -12.51
N ALA A 155 1.10 6.90 -12.99
CA ALA A 155 0.19 5.85 -12.56
C ALA A 155 -0.05 4.90 -13.72
N ILE A 156 -0.24 3.63 -13.38
CA ILE A 156 -0.75 2.61 -14.29
C ILE A 156 -2.03 2.06 -13.65
N GLY A 157 -3.08 1.91 -14.44
CA GLY A 157 -4.31 1.24 -13.99
C GLY A 157 -5.16 0.78 -15.15
N SER A 158 -6.34 0.24 -14.83
CA SER A 158 -7.31 -0.28 -15.81
C SER A 158 -8.66 0.44 -15.67
N PRO A 159 -8.76 1.73 -16.06
CA PRO A 159 -9.99 2.48 -15.94
C PRO A 159 -11.03 1.98 -16.94
N LEU A 160 -12.23 1.65 -16.45
CA LEU A 160 -13.39 1.29 -17.28
C LEU A 160 -13.17 0.09 -18.22
N GLY A 161 -12.23 -0.81 -17.90
CA GLY A 161 -11.84 -1.93 -18.77
C GLY A 161 -10.96 -1.54 -19.96
N LEU A 162 -10.54 -0.26 -20.05
CA LEU A 162 -9.50 0.20 -20.98
C LEU A 162 -8.15 -0.22 -20.41
N GLU A 163 -7.58 -1.26 -21.01
CA GLU A 163 -6.38 -1.94 -20.51
C GLU A 163 -5.18 -0.98 -20.42
N ARG A 164 -4.52 -0.97 -19.25
CA ARG A 164 -3.20 -0.34 -19.02
C ARG A 164 -3.14 1.15 -19.38
N THR A 165 -4.09 1.93 -18.88
CA THR A 165 -3.98 3.39 -18.96
C THR A 165 -2.79 3.87 -18.16
N VAL A 166 -1.92 4.64 -18.82
CA VAL A 166 -0.77 5.28 -18.20
C VAL A 166 -1.03 6.78 -18.13
N SER A 167 -0.94 7.36 -16.94
CA SER A 167 -1.00 8.81 -16.75
C SER A 167 0.27 9.30 -16.07
N GLN A 168 0.78 10.46 -16.52
CA GLN A 168 1.99 11.08 -15.98
C GLN A 168 1.65 12.41 -15.32
N GLY A 169 2.39 12.76 -14.27
CA GLY A 169 2.28 14.04 -13.58
C GLY A 169 3.50 14.31 -12.72
N ILE A 170 3.34 15.19 -11.74
CA ILE A 170 4.37 15.54 -10.76
C ILE A 170 3.82 15.52 -9.35
N VAL A 171 4.71 15.29 -8.38
CA VAL A 171 4.41 15.51 -6.96
C VAL A 171 4.22 17.00 -6.73
N SER A 172 3.01 17.39 -6.35
CA SER A 172 2.70 18.76 -5.95
C SER A 172 3.09 19.01 -4.49
N LEU A 173 2.75 18.07 -3.61
CA LEU A 173 3.07 18.08 -2.18
C LEU A 173 3.20 16.63 -1.70
N LYS A 174 4.26 16.33 -0.95
CA LYS A 174 4.47 14.99 -0.39
C LYS A 174 3.49 14.66 0.76
N HIS A 175 3.14 15.67 1.56
CA HIS A 175 2.36 15.52 2.78
C HIS A 175 1.25 16.57 2.79
N ARG A 176 0.02 16.15 2.48
CA ARG A 176 -1.18 16.98 2.55
C ARG A 176 -2.18 16.34 3.50
N SER A 177 -2.47 17.03 4.60
CA SER A 177 -3.60 16.67 5.46
C SER A 177 -4.90 17.05 4.74
N PHE A 178 -5.77 16.07 4.53
CA PHE A 178 -7.09 16.26 3.94
C PHE A 178 -8.07 15.28 4.56
N ARG A 179 -9.20 15.78 5.09
CA ARG A 179 -10.23 14.98 5.77
C ARG A 179 -9.66 14.05 6.86
N GLY A 180 -8.70 14.56 7.65
CA GLY A 180 -8.08 13.82 8.75
C GLY A 180 -7.08 12.73 8.33
N ARG A 181 -6.71 12.65 7.05
CA ARG A 181 -5.72 11.70 6.53
C ARG A 181 -4.59 12.41 5.82
N LEU A 182 -3.45 11.74 5.71
CA LEU A 182 -2.28 12.24 5.02
C LEU A 182 -2.22 11.67 3.60
N TYR A 183 -2.02 12.54 2.63
CA TYR A 183 -1.91 12.17 1.21
C TYR A 183 -0.69 12.79 0.54
N THR A 184 -0.16 12.09 -0.45
CA THR A 184 0.67 12.66 -1.50
C THR A 184 -0.23 13.31 -2.53
N GLN A 185 -0.09 14.62 -2.74
CA GLN A 185 -0.79 15.34 -3.81
C GLN A 185 0.01 15.25 -5.11
N THR A 186 -0.65 14.86 -6.20
CA THR A 186 -0.06 14.78 -7.53
C THR A 186 -0.95 15.44 -8.58
N THR A 187 -0.33 15.87 -9.68
CA THR A 187 -1.04 16.29 -10.89
C THR A 187 -1.38 15.14 -11.83
N THR A 188 -0.89 13.93 -11.53
CA THR A 188 -1.22 12.71 -12.29
C THR A 188 -2.73 12.52 -12.33
N GLN A 189 -3.27 12.27 -13.51
CA GLN A 189 -4.70 12.06 -13.68
C GLN A 189 -5.11 10.72 -13.04
N ILE A 190 -5.93 10.81 -12.00
CA ILE A 190 -6.54 9.66 -11.30
C ILE A 190 -8.04 9.73 -11.55
N ASN A 191 -8.57 8.70 -12.21
CA ASN A 191 -9.98 8.55 -12.54
C ASN A 191 -10.50 7.21 -11.97
N PRO A 192 -11.82 7.00 -11.89
CA PRO A 192 -12.39 5.70 -11.54
C PRO A 192 -11.73 4.56 -12.32
N GLY A 193 -11.29 3.53 -11.59
CA GLY A 193 -10.56 2.38 -12.10
C GLY A 193 -9.03 2.47 -12.05
N ASN A 194 -8.43 3.63 -11.75
CA ASN A 194 -7.03 3.73 -11.30
C ASN A 194 -6.89 3.71 -9.77
N SER A 195 -7.98 3.94 -9.02
CA SER A 195 -8.03 3.82 -7.56
C SER A 195 -7.62 2.42 -7.12
N GLY A 196 -6.79 2.34 -6.09
CA GLY A 196 -6.14 1.12 -5.59
C GLY A 196 -4.86 0.75 -6.36
N GLY A 197 -4.65 1.33 -7.55
CA GLY A 197 -3.44 1.12 -8.34
C GLY A 197 -2.23 1.91 -7.80
N PRO A 198 -1.03 1.58 -8.28
CA PRO A 198 0.21 2.21 -7.81
C PRO A 198 0.46 3.59 -8.44
N LEU A 199 1.03 4.50 -7.64
CA LEU A 199 1.70 5.71 -8.09
C LEU A 199 3.21 5.46 -8.05
N PHE A 200 3.88 5.52 -9.19
CA PHE A 200 5.29 5.20 -9.36
C PHE A 200 6.17 6.44 -9.47
N ASN A 201 7.41 6.34 -9.01
CA ASN A 201 8.51 7.20 -9.44
C ASN A 201 9.20 6.64 -10.69
N LEU A 202 10.13 7.39 -11.30
CA LEU A 202 10.84 6.95 -12.52
C LEU A 202 11.78 5.75 -12.32
N ARG A 203 12.08 5.33 -11.08
CA ARG A 203 12.77 4.05 -10.79
C ARG A 203 11.80 2.86 -10.79
N GLY A 204 10.50 3.11 -10.95
CA GLY A 204 9.43 2.13 -10.92
C GLY A 204 9.12 1.59 -9.53
N GLU A 205 9.40 2.38 -8.51
CA GLU A 205 9.03 2.09 -7.13
C GLU A 205 7.67 2.71 -6.83
N VAL A 206 6.82 1.97 -6.12
CA VAL A 206 5.53 2.49 -5.63
C VAL A 206 5.81 3.52 -4.54
N ILE A 207 5.49 4.78 -4.80
CA ILE A 207 5.59 5.89 -3.84
C ILE A 207 4.22 6.29 -3.26
N GLY A 208 3.16 5.61 -3.69
CA GLY A 208 1.84 5.70 -3.07
C GLY A 208 0.78 4.84 -3.77
N VAL A 209 -0.40 4.76 -3.15
CA VAL A 209 -1.58 4.07 -3.69
C VAL A 209 -2.60 5.11 -4.16
N ASN A 210 -2.92 5.13 -5.44
CA ASN A 210 -3.87 6.07 -6.03
C ASN A 210 -5.23 5.94 -5.33
N ASN A 211 -5.82 7.04 -4.87
CA ASN A 211 -7.01 6.99 -4.03
C ASN A 211 -8.19 7.75 -4.67
N MET A 212 -8.08 9.07 -4.77
CA MET A 212 -9.17 9.93 -5.22
C MET A 212 -8.66 11.13 -6.02
N LYS A 213 -9.54 11.67 -6.85
CA LYS A 213 -9.43 13.02 -7.42
C LYS A 213 -10.17 14.00 -6.51
N ALA A 214 -9.70 15.24 -6.40
CA ALA A 214 -10.50 16.28 -5.77
C ALA A 214 -11.78 16.52 -6.59
N MET A 215 -12.95 16.24 -6.00
CA MET A 215 -14.26 16.36 -6.68
C MET A 215 -14.89 17.76 -6.54
N MET A 216 -14.10 18.80 -6.26
CA MET A 216 -14.61 20.15 -6.09
C MET A 216 -14.79 20.82 -7.46
N VAL A 217 -15.93 21.49 -7.68
CA VAL A 217 -16.25 22.18 -8.93
C VAL A 217 -15.14 23.19 -9.26
N GLY A 218 -14.59 23.11 -10.47
CA GLY A 218 -13.51 23.99 -10.94
C GLY A 218 -12.09 23.61 -10.48
N VAL A 219 -11.91 22.51 -9.74
CA VAL A 219 -10.59 22.01 -9.35
C VAL A 219 -10.16 20.88 -10.29
N GLU A 220 -9.20 21.17 -11.16
CA GLU A 220 -8.54 20.20 -12.04
C GLU A 220 -7.07 20.03 -11.65
N GLY A 221 -6.47 18.87 -12.00
CA GLY A 221 -5.06 18.61 -11.75
C GLY A 221 -4.68 18.41 -10.28
N VAL A 222 -5.65 18.13 -9.39
CA VAL A 222 -5.41 17.79 -7.98
C VAL A 222 -5.92 16.38 -7.71
N SER A 223 -4.98 15.45 -7.60
CA SER A 223 -5.21 14.05 -7.26
C SER A 223 -4.45 13.66 -6.00
N PHE A 224 -4.90 12.60 -5.34
CA PHE A 224 -4.36 12.13 -4.07
C PHE A 224 -3.96 10.66 -4.15
N ALA A 225 -2.83 10.33 -3.54
CA ALA A 225 -2.38 8.98 -3.28
C ALA A 225 -2.03 8.80 -1.80
N ILE A 226 -2.31 7.61 -1.26
CA ILE A 226 -1.86 7.23 0.09
C ILE A 226 -0.34 7.07 0.04
N PRO A 227 0.45 7.77 0.87
CA PRO A 227 1.92 7.69 0.86
C PRO A 227 2.43 6.27 1.07
N SER A 228 3.55 5.91 0.43
CA SER A 228 4.13 4.57 0.61
C SER A 228 4.66 4.31 2.03
N SER A 229 4.94 5.34 2.83
CA SER A 229 5.25 5.19 4.25
C SER A 229 4.06 4.57 5.00
N ILE A 230 2.86 5.10 4.82
CA ILE A 230 1.61 4.53 5.39
C ILE A 230 1.37 3.11 4.87
N LEU A 231 1.59 2.87 3.57
CA LEU A 231 1.45 1.53 3.00
C LEU A 231 2.42 0.53 3.65
N LYS A 232 3.70 0.90 3.83
CA LYS A 232 4.69 0.05 4.49
C LYS A 232 4.28 -0.26 5.93
N ASP A 233 3.80 0.74 6.67
CA ASP A 233 3.35 0.55 8.04
C ASP A 233 2.14 -0.38 8.11
N PHE A 234 1.16 -0.22 7.20
CA PHE A 234 0.03 -1.14 7.05
C PHE A 234 0.49 -2.58 6.78
N LEU A 235 1.42 -2.79 5.85
CA LEU A 235 1.90 -4.14 5.48
C LEU A 235 2.72 -4.81 6.59
N LYS A 236 3.55 -4.03 7.31
CA LYS A 236 4.32 -4.51 8.47
C LYS A 236 3.41 -4.92 9.62
N ASN A 237 2.32 -4.18 9.82
CA ASN A 237 1.36 -4.41 10.90
C ASN A 237 0.06 -5.07 10.40
N ARG A 238 0.09 -5.82 9.30
CA ARG A 238 -1.12 -6.37 8.66
C ARG A 238 -1.96 -7.24 9.61
N ASP A 239 -1.34 -7.93 10.56
CA ASP A 239 -2.03 -8.79 11.53
C ASP A 239 -2.93 -7.98 12.48
N ALA A 240 -2.59 -6.70 12.67
CA ALA A 240 -3.36 -5.71 13.42
C ALA A 240 -4.69 -5.36 12.70
N TYR A 241 -4.75 -5.61 11.39
CA TYR A 241 -5.87 -5.33 10.49
C TYR A 241 -6.44 -6.60 9.87
N ALA A 242 -6.17 -7.78 10.47
CA ALA A 242 -6.57 -9.06 9.93
C ALA A 242 -8.09 -9.12 9.72
N PHE A 243 -8.51 -9.51 8.52
CA PHE A 243 -9.93 -9.56 8.19
C PHE A 243 -10.60 -10.81 8.78
N ASP A 244 -11.63 -10.63 9.60
CA ASP A 244 -12.57 -11.70 10.02
C ASP A 244 -13.90 -11.49 9.32
N GLU A 245 -14.32 -12.46 8.49
CA GLU A 245 -15.61 -12.44 7.79
C GLU A 245 -16.82 -12.30 8.73
N ARG A 246 -16.69 -12.77 9.98
CA ARG A 246 -17.75 -12.67 11.00
C ARG A 246 -17.72 -11.33 11.74
N ASN A 247 -16.64 -10.57 11.60
CA ASN A 247 -16.46 -9.25 12.18
C ASN A 247 -15.66 -8.36 11.22
N PRO A 248 -16.28 -7.89 10.12
CA PRO A 248 -15.60 -7.10 9.08
C PRO A 248 -15.08 -5.73 9.57
N ASN A 249 -15.40 -5.34 10.82
CA ASN A 249 -14.90 -4.14 11.50
C ASN A 249 -13.77 -4.44 12.50
N SER A 250 -13.08 -5.58 12.42
CA SER A 250 -12.04 -5.99 13.37
C SER A 250 -10.70 -5.25 13.17
N GLY A 251 -10.73 -3.93 13.35
CA GLY A 251 -9.55 -3.12 13.69
C GLY A 251 -9.79 -2.53 15.09
N TYR A 252 -8.96 -2.93 16.06
CA TYR A 252 -8.90 -2.52 17.47
C TYR A 252 -10.10 -1.76 18.07
N ARG A 253 -10.79 -2.41 19.00
CA ARG A 253 -11.57 -1.72 20.02
C ARG A 253 -10.60 -1.25 21.10
N TYR A 254 -10.15 0.01 21.05
CA TYR A 254 -9.51 0.63 22.21
C TYR A 254 -10.51 0.55 23.36
N LEU A 255 -10.12 -0.11 24.46
CA LEU A 255 -10.89 -0.02 25.70
C LEU A 255 -10.94 1.47 26.08
N GLU A 256 -12.09 1.96 26.52
CA GLU A 256 -12.15 3.28 27.13
C GLU A 256 -11.11 3.31 28.26
N PRO A 257 -10.30 4.38 28.35
CA PRO A 257 -9.38 4.53 29.48
C PRO A 257 -10.19 4.37 30.78
N PRO A 258 -9.62 3.71 31.82
CA PRO A 258 -10.31 3.56 33.09
C PRO A 258 -10.79 4.92 33.56
N ARG A 259 -12.08 5.02 33.92
CA ARG A 259 -12.58 6.24 34.54
C ARG A 259 -11.74 6.51 35.79
N PRO A 260 -11.30 7.74 36.03
CA PRO A 260 -10.73 8.10 37.32
C PRO A 260 -11.68 7.63 38.43
N PRO A 261 -11.15 7.09 39.54
CA PRO A 261 -12.00 6.76 40.68
C PRO A 261 -12.83 8.00 41.05
N ASP A 262 -14.12 7.78 41.29
CA ASP A 262 -15.03 8.81 41.78
C ASP A 262 -14.44 9.36 43.09
N ASP A 263 -13.99 10.60 43.08
CA ASP A 263 -13.66 11.36 44.28
C ASP A 263 -14.99 11.75 44.95
N SER A 264 -15.70 10.73 45.44
CA SER A 264 -16.79 10.86 46.39
C SER A 264 -16.35 10.29 47.73
N SER A 265 -15.25 10.83 48.26
CA SER A 265 -15.05 10.82 49.70
C SER A 265 -15.86 11.97 50.30
N ASP A 266 -16.95 11.59 50.96
CA ASP A 266 -17.54 12.25 52.14
C ASP A 266 -17.29 13.76 52.34
N ALA A 267 -18.36 14.54 52.14
CA ALA A 267 -18.72 15.67 52.98
C ALA A 267 -20.25 15.85 53.00
#